data_AF-A0A2V2SE83-F1
#
_entry.id   AF-A0A2V2SE83-F1
#
_cell.length_a   1.000
_cell.length_b   1.000
_cell.length_c   1.000
_cell.angle_alpha   90.00
_cell.angle_beta   90.00
_cell.angle_gamma   90.00
#
_symmetry.space_group_name_H-M   'P 1'
#
loop_
_entity.id
_entity.type
_entity.pdbx_description
1 polymer ?
#
loop_
_entity_poly.entity_id
_entity_poly.type
_entity_poly.pdbx_seq_one_letter_code
_entity_poly.pdbx_strand_id
1 'polypeptide(L)'
;MKTHGSILYYWFILPLLLASFYAPAQIMGSFGSSRNDTHATLQIKADGSCLLTAETTEARKLLEQQLKAWERYSSMSENAVQEDETPPAASAQSSKAEQKPMSTEELTSKYKEFLAQQQQDSAEDLSVKIEEVSAPTNSIRIIVTQSFASLTDLMSRGPYQWGPSVLMFDDARIEIDTNRNLSFILLPARSSSMYLKNMGRVWKSSKMKFYWKLVLPGKILTSGLPQSEGNATWLEIEGEKPATVDAALKLASAPLVITAEPGGLKLDEPLTCKNLMRGRAGRAKSEPDLPIAPAGPGFSAEPSSVSLSSVHHFPEAEKYLKDQADASMFGMDQPGTVVAAKLFPPKDRRIKSVSGLRIISAKDDKGRTIAESSDSGDENTETFTYSVPDSSSAEDSKKGSAAPIQLHLALPEPDAKAIDLIQAEAVALTFSGWKEMTLTNAQADAKKEIDVSEILPRAKLIIKKIASKRQQKTIEGTLEGPPAVSQLEVKVKLGPLHQGQSTMSERSKKTASGKTTRQFTVQSYDFSPGQQSPDTSLTLIVRYPLDLKRERVQFKLSALDLL
;
A
#
# COMPACT_ATOMS: atom_id res chain seq x y z
N MET A 1 43.59 10.95 28.85
CA MET A 1 42.24 11.15 29.43
C MET A 1 41.22 10.79 28.37
N LYS A 2 40.28 9.91 28.73
CA LYS A 2 39.25 9.32 27.87
C LYS A 2 38.00 10.19 27.87
N THR A 3 37.36 10.32 26.71
CA THR A 3 35.88 10.25 26.56
C THR A 3 35.54 9.95 25.10
N HIS A 4 35.44 8.66 24.78
CA HIS A 4 34.62 8.15 23.69
C HIS A 4 33.24 7.82 24.25
N GLY A 5 32.17 8.21 23.56
CA GLY A 5 30.83 7.68 23.85
C GLY A 5 29.71 8.60 23.42
N SER A 6 29.35 8.58 22.13
CA SER A 6 28.04 9.07 21.65
C SER A 6 27.64 8.58 20.24
N ILE A 7 28.48 7.79 19.54
CA ILE A 7 28.17 7.36 18.16
C ILE A 7 27.53 5.96 18.10
N LEU A 8 27.57 5.17 19.18
CA LEU A 8 27.03 3.80 19.18
C LEU A 8 25.51 3.69 19.40
N TYR A 9 24.81 4.77 19.76
CA TYR A 9 23.38 4.69 20.11
C TYR A 9 22.43 4.71 18.89
N TYR A 10 22.88 5.26 17.76
CA TYR A 10 22.06 5.37 16.54
C TYR A 10 21.98 4.08 15.71
N TRP A 11 22.90 3.13 15.91
CA TRP A 11 22.96 1.90 15.13
C TRP A 11 22.08 0.76 15.66
N PHE A 12 21.58 0.85 16.90
CA PHE A 12 20.74 -0.20 17.50
C PHE A 12 19.24 0.11 17.53
N ILE A 13 18.83 1.37 17.34
CA ILE A 13 17.42 1.77 17.41
C ILE A 13 16.73 1.71 16.03
N LEU A 14 17.49 1.87 14.95
CA LEU A 14 16.96 1.86 13.58
C LEU A 14 16.41 0.48 13.11
N PRO A 15 16.98 -0.68 13.49
CA PRO A 15 16.39 -1.99 13.13
C PRO A 15 15.10 -2.30 13.91
N LEU A 16 14.90 -1.69 15.08
CA LEU A 16 13.77 -1.94 15.97
C LEU A 16 12.54 -1.10 15.61
N LEU A 17 12.72 0.06 14.97
CA LEU A 17 11.65 0.92 14.46
C LEU A 17 11.16 0.50 13.06
N LEU A 18 11.99 -0.17 12.26
CA LEU A 18 11.60 -0.72 10.96
C LEU A 18 10.74 -2.00 11.06
N ALA A 19 10.65 -2.59 12.26
CA ALA A 19 9.77 -3.74 12.53
C ALA A 19 8.30 -3.36 12.83
N SER A 20 7.96 -2.06 12.92
CA SER A 20 6.68 -1.61 13.46
C SER A 20 5.69 -1.01 12.45
N PHE A 21 5.99 -1.05 11.13
CA PHE A 21 5.13 -0.39 10.13
C PHE A 21 4.66 -1.27 8.95
N TYR A 22 4.76 -2.59 9.04
CA TYR A 22 4.08 -3.52 8.13
C TYR A 22 3.62 -4.80 8.87
N ALA A 23 2.64 -4.67 9.75
CA ALA A 23 2.08 -5.79 10.52
C ALA A 23 1.19 -6.79 9.74
N PRO A 24 0.46 -6.45 8.64
CA PRO A 24 -0.33 -7.47 7.92
C PRO A 24 0.54 -8.42 7.09
N ALA A 25 1.80 -8.06 6.81
CA ALA A 25 2.75 -8.93 6.13
C ALA A 25 3.31 -10.03 7.03
N GLN A 26 3.13 -9.98 8.36
CA GLN A 26 3.73 -10.96 9.26
C GLN A 26 2.96 -12.28 9.36
N ILE A 27 1.70 -12.34 8.91
CA ILE A 27 0.93 -13.59 8.96
C ILE A 27 1.45 -14.61 7.94
N MET A 28 2.03 -14.19 6.80
CA MET A 28 2.61 -15.11 5.77
C MET A 28 3.88 -14.61 5.05
N GLY A 29 4.39 -13.43 5.40
CA GLY A 29 5.46 -12.73 4.67
C GLY A 29 6.66 -12.34 5.53
N SER A 30 7.11 -13.23 6.41
CA SER A 30 8.41 -13.04 7.08
C SER A 30 9.54 -13.31 6.09
N PHE A 31 10.09 -12.24 5.52
CA PHE A 31 11.28 -12.30 4.67
C PHE A 31 12.46 -12.90 5.43
N GLY A 32 12.86 -14.11 5.03
CA GLY A 32 14.23 -14.66 5.11
C GLY A 32 14.91 -14.74 6.48
N SER A 33 14.29 -14.32 7.57
CA SER A 33 14.90 -14.28 8.92
C SER A 33 14.17 -15.16 9.92
N SER A 34 13.02 -15.70 9.53
CA SER A 34 12.27 -16.63 10.35
C SER A 34 12.97 -17.99 10.34
N ARG A 35 13.44 -18.43 11.51
CA ARG A 35 13.89 -19.80 11.77
C ARG A 35 12.74 -20.81 11.83
N ASN A 36 11.53 -20.41 11.43
CA ASN A 36 10.31 -21.15 11.64
C ASN A 36 10.00 -22.01 10.42
N ASP A 37 9.67 -23.28 10.67
CA ASP A 37 9.23 -24.20 9.61
C ASP A 37 7.84 -23.74 9.14
N THR A 38 7.71 -23.42 7.85
CA THR A 38 6.49 -22.83 7.26
C THR A 38 5.92 -23.74 6.18
N HIS A 39 4.67 -24.17 6.34
CA HIS A 39 3.97 -25.08 5.46
C HIS A 39 2.65 -24.46 5.02
N ALA A 40 2.45 -24.24 3.73
CA ALA A 40 1.22 -23.65 3.20
C ALA A 40 0.60 -24.56 2.14
N THR A 41 -0.72 -24.74 2.20
CA THR A 41 -1.50 -25.45 1.18
C THR A 41 -2.63 -24.56 0.70
N LEU A 42 -2.61 -24.23 -0.59
CA LEU A 42 -3.71 -23.56 -1.28
C LEU A 42 -4.52 -24.60 -2.06
N GLN A 43 -5.79 -24.75 -1.71
CA GLN A 43 -6.73 -25.61 -2.41
C GLN A 43 -7.76 -24.76 -3.16
N ILE A 44 -7.87 -24.98 -4.46
CA ILE A 44 -8.89 -24.41 -5.33
C ILE A 44 -9.91 -25.50 -5.66
N LYS A 45 -11.18 -25.27 -5.34
CA LYS A 45 -12.27 -26.23 -5.59
C LYS A 45 -12.94 -25.99 -6.94
N ALA A 46 -13.70 -26.98 -7.39
CA ALA A 46 -14.43 -26.92 -8.67
C ALA A 46 -15.48 -25.81 -8.73
N ASP A 47 -16.03 -25.40 -7.58
CA ASP A 47 -16.98 -24.28 -7.45
C ASP A 47 -16.30 -22.89 -7.43
N GLY A 48 -14.96 -22.85 -7.51
CA GLY A 48 -14.17 -21.62 -7.45
C GLY A 48 -13.90 -21.11 -6.03
N SER A 49 -14.43 -21.74 -4.98
CA SER A 49 -14.05 -21.42 -3.60
C SER A 49 -12.61 -21.88 -3.32
N CYS A 50 -11.90 -21.13 -2.48
CA CYS A 50 -10.51 -21.42 -2.16
C CYS A 50 -10.30 -21.56 -0.65
N LEU A 51 -9.41 -22.47 -0.27
CA LEU A 51 -9.00 -22.69 1.11
C LEU A 51 -7.48 -22.62 1.19
N LEU A 52 -6.97 -21.71 2.01
CA LEU A 52 -5.56 -21.57 2.29
C LEU A 52 -5.31 -22.01 3.73
N THR A 53 -4.53 -23.06 3.91
CA THR A 53 -4.09 -23.53 5.22
C THR A 53 -2.60 -23.24 5.35
N ALA A 54 -2.24 -22.41 6.31
CA ALA A 54 -0.87 -22.06 6.64
C ALA A 54 -0.54 -22.62 8.03
N GLU A 55 0.57 -23.32 8.11
CA GLU A 55 1.12 -23.89 9.32
C GLU A 55 2.52 -23.29 9.56
N THR A 56 2.75 -22.76 10.75
CA THR A 56 4.04 -22.24 11.16
C THR A 56 4.47 -22.89 12.47
N THR A 57 5.73 -23.31 12.56
CA THR A 57 6.31 -23.81 13.82
C THR A 57 7.34 -22.83 14.35
N GLU A 58 7.03 -22.20 15.47
CA GLU A 58 7.89 -21.20 16.10
C GLU A 58 8.47 -21.70 17.43
N ALA A 59 9.59 -21.12 17.85
CA ALA A 59 10.14 -21.37 19.19
C ALA A 59 9.23 -20.75 20.26
N ARG A 60 8.80 -21.54 21.26
CA ARG A 60 7.89 -21.09 22.33
C ARG A 60 8.33 -19.79 22.99
N LYS A 61 9.62 -19.71 23.30
CA LYS A 61 10.23 -18.55 23.97
C LYS A 61 10.13 -17.27 23.13
N LEU A 62 10.25 -17.36 21.81
CA LEU A 62 10.16 -16.22 20.91
C LEU A 62 8.72 -15.68 20.88
N LEU A 63 7.75 -16.58 20.76
CA LEU A 63 6.33 -16.21 20.75
C LEU A 63 5.87 -15.60 22.08
N GLU A 64 6.29 -16.18 23.21
CA GLU A 64 6.02 -15.60 24.54
C GLU A 64 6.63 -14.20 24.69
N GLN A 65 7.82 -13.95 24.12
CA GLN A 65 8.43 -12.63 24.14
C GLN A 65 7.65 -11.63 23.27
N GLN A 66 7.19 -12.05 22.10
CA GLN A 66 6.37 -11.21 21.22
C GLN A 66 5.04 -10.84 21.88
N LEU A 67 4.33 -11.81 22.46
CA LEU A 67 3.05 -11.58 23.14
C LEU A 67 3.23 -10.65 24.36
N LYS A 68 4.28 -10.86 25.18
CA LYS A 68 4.59 -9.96 26.31
C LYS A 68 4.93 -8.55 25.85
N ALA A 69 5.64 -8.41 24.73
CA ALA A 69 5.94 -7.09 24.17
C ALA A 69 4.66 -6.41 23.68
N TRP A 70 3.80 -7.13 22.95
CA TRP A 70 2.50 -6.65 22.50
C TRP A 70 1.61 -6.23 23.68
N GLU A 71 1.50 -7.01 24.74
CA GLU A 71 0.74 -6.65 25.95
C GLU A 71 1.23 -5.37 26.60
N ARG A 72 2.55 -5.19 26.70
CA ARG A 72 3.13 -3.93 27.23
C ARG A 72 2.77 -2.74 26.35
N TYR A 73 2.83 -2.89 25.03
CA TYR A 73 2.46 -1.82 24.11
C TYR A 73 0.95 -1.53 24.13
N SER A 74 0.12 -2.57 24.16
CA SER A 74 -1.34 -2.46 24.24
C SER A 74 -1.76 -1.77 25.54
N SER A 75 -1.24 -2.21 26.69
CA SER A 75 -1.52 -1.61 27.99
C SER A 75 -0.99 -0.17 28.13
N MET A 76 0.16 0.17 27.53
CA MET A 76 0.62 1.56 27.44
C MET A 76 -0.28 2.42 26.54
N SER A 77 -0.90 1.82 25.51
CA SER A 77 -1.85 2.52 24.65
C SER A 77 -3.20 2.77 25.32
N GLU A 78 -3.64 1.88 26.20
CA GLU A 78 -4.88 2.00 26.98
C GLU A 78 -4.72 2.90 28.21
N ASN A 79 -3.61 2.78 28.96
CA ASN A 79 -3.35 3.56 30.17
C ASN A 79 -2.91 5.00 29.88
N ALA A 80 -2.49 5.33 28.65
CA ALA A 80 -2.25 6.72 28.23
C ALA A 80 -3.54 7.57 28.16
N VAL A 81 -4.70 7.00 28.48
CA VAL A 81 -6.00 7.69 28.61
C VAL A 81 -6.27 8.12 30.07
N GLN A 82 -5.48 7.64 31.04
CA GLN A 82 -5.57 8.03 32.45
C GLN A 82 -4.20 8.52 32.95
N GLU A 83 -3.91 9.81 32.79
CA GLU A 83 -2.87 10.48 33.57
C GLU A 83 -3.46 11.74 34.20
N ASP A 84 -4.02 11.57 35.40
CA ASP A 84 -4.05 12.62 36.42
C ASP A 84 -3.49 12.09 37.76
N GLU A 85 -2.60 11.08 37.69
CA GLU A 85 -1.81 10.67 38.85
C GLU A 85 -0.34 10.55 38.46
N THR A 86 0.49 11.17 39.30
CA THR A 86 1.95 11.28 39.26
C THR A 86 2.68 10.07 38.67
N PRO A 87 3.75 10.28 37.87
CA PRO A 87 4.52 9.18 37.30
C PRO A 87 5.15 8.36 38.43
N PRO A 88 4.95 7.03 38.48
CA PRO A 88 5.71 6.22 39.41
C PRO A 88 7.18 6.31 39.00
N ALA A 89 8.03 6.61 39.98
CA ALA A 89 9.47 6.69 39.83
C ALA A 89 9.98 5.43 39.13
N ALA A 90 10.78 5.63 38.08
CA ALA A 90 11.59 4.58 37.49
C ALA A 90 12.55 4.04 38.56
N SER A 91 12.14 2.98 39.27
CA SER A 91 13.05 2.16 40.05
C SER A 91 13.39 0.92 39.24
N ALA A 92 14.67 0.87 38.85
CA ALA A 92 15.32 -0.24 38.22
C ALA A 92 15.19 -1.50 39.08
N GLN A 93 14.45 -2.50 38.58
CA GLN A 93 14.68 -3.89 38.92
C GLN A 93 14.83 -4.70 37.64
N SER A 94 16.04 -4.65 37.08
CA SER A 94 16.64 -5.87 36.58
C SER A 94 16.95 -6.76 37.78
N SER A 95 16.07 -7.68 38.12
CA SER A 95 16.47 -8.92 38.76
C SER A 95 15.95 -10.07 37.90
N LYS A 96 16.83 -11.05 37.71
CA LYS A 96 16.56 -12.35 37.10
C LYS A 96 15.47 -13.08 37.91
N ALA A 97 14.22 -12.67 37.83
CA ALA A 97 13.12 -13.57 38.05
C ALA A 97 12.95 -14.31 36.72
N GLU A 98 13.22 -15.61 36.70
CA GLU A 98 12.66 -16.49 35.68
C GLU A 98 11.16 -16.24 35.65
N GLN A 99 10.72 -15.39 34.71
CA GLN A 99 9.31 -15.21 34.46
C GLN A 99 8.80 -16.58 34.06
N LYS A 100 7.93 -17.14 34.90
CA LYS A 100 7.32 -18.44 34.67
C LYS A 100 6.82 -18.49 33.21
N PRO A 101 7.22 -19.52 32.43
CA PRO A 101 6.73 -19.67 31.06
C PRO A 101 5.20 -19.71 31.10
N MET A 102 4.56 -19.01 30.16
CA MET A 102 3.09 -18.99 30.09
C MET A 102 2.58 -20.42 29.95
N SER A 103 1.42 -20.76 30.53
CA SER A 103 0.82 -22.07 30.26
C SER A 103 0.44 -22.16 28.77
N THR A 104 0.33 -23.38 28.23
CA THR A 104 -0.06 -23.56 26.81
C THR A 104 -1.46 -22.99 26.53
N GLU A 105 -2.37 -23.08 27.51
CA GLU A 105 -3.72 -22.53 27.42
C GLU A 105 -3.73 -21.00 27.45
N GLU A 106 -2.92 -20.38 28.32
CA GLU A 106 -2.75 -18.93 28.39
C GLU A 106 -2.16 -18.37 27.09
N LEU A 107 -1.12 -19.01 26.57
CA LEU A 107 -0.44 -18.59 25.36
C LEU A 107 -1.38 -18.68 24.15
N THR A 108 -2.11 -19.78 24.02
CA THR A 108 -3.10 -19.97 22.94
C THR A 108 -4.19 -18.90 22.99
N SER A 109 -4.69 -18.60 24.20
CA SER A 109 -5.75 -17.58 24.38
C SER A 109 -5.25 -16.18 24.03
N LYS A 110 -4.05 -15.81 24.50
CA LYS A 110 -3.42 -14.53 24.20
C LYS A 110 -3.07 -14.36 22.73
N TYR A 111 -2.63 -15.43 22.08
CA TYR A 111 -2.36 -15.39 20.64
C TYR A 111 -3.65 -15.22 19.82
N LYS A 112 -4.75 -15.85 20.25
CA LYS A 112 -6.08 -15.62 19.65
C LYS A 112 -6.53 -14.16 19.81
N GLU A 113 -6.30 -13.57 20.97
CA GLU A 113 -6.62 -12.16 21.24
C GLU A 113 -5.78 -11.21 20.38
N PHE A 114 -4.47 -11.46 20.29
CA PHE A 114 -3.56 -10.73 19.41
C PHE A 114 -4.04 -10.75 17.95
N LEU A 115 -4.43 -11.92 17.44
CA LEU A 115 -4.95 -12.03 16.08
C LEU A 115 -6.33 -11.38 15.90
N ALA A 116 -7.21 -11.45 16.89
CA ALA A 116 -8.51 -10.77 16.84
C ALA A 116 -8.35 -9.24 16.83
N GLN A 117 -7.40 -8.69 17.58
CA GLN A 117 -7.09 -7.26 17.54
C GLN A 117 -6.52 -6.85 16.18
N GLN A 118 -5.59 -7.64 15.62
CA GLN A 118 -5.09 -7.37 14.26
C GLN A 118 -6.19 -7.40 13.20
N GLN A 119 -7.18 -8.30 13.33
CA GLN A 119 -8.34 -8.34 12.43
C GLN A 119 -9.23 -7.11 12.58
N GLN A 120 -9.40 -6.58 13.80
CA GLN A 120 -10.17 -5.35 14.02
C GLN A 120 -9.46 -4.10 13.46
N ASP A 121 -8.14 -4.08 13.54
CA ASP A 121 -7.32 -2.97 13.05
C ASP A 121 -7.10 -3.04 11.52
N SER A 122 -7.19 -4.22 10.92
CA SER A 122 -7.13 -4.42 9.47
C SER A 122 -8.51 -4.22 8.83
N ALA A 123 -8.59 -3.45 7.75
CA ALA A 123 -9.84 -3.21 7.00
C ALA A 123 -10.34 -4.45 6.20
N GLU A 124 -9.86 -5.64 6.55
CA GLU A 124 -10.08 -6.88 5.84
C GLU A 124 -10.84 -7.85 6.74
N ASP A 125 -12.05 -8.25 6.34
CA ASP A 125 -12.80 -9.39 6.91
C ASP A 125 -11.99 -10.68 6.67
N LEU A 126 -10.92 -10.87 7.45
CA LEU A 126 -10.11 -12.08 7.43
C LEU A 126 -10.84 -13.11 8.28
N SER A 127 -11.53 -14.06 7.66
CA SER A 127 -12.02 -15.26 8.34
C SER A 127 -10.84 -16.20 8.64
N VAL A 128 -9.88 -15.73 9.43
CA VAL A 128 -8.74 -16.50 9.90
C VAL A 128 -9.20 -17.34 11.08
N LYS A 129 -9.26 -18.65 10.87
CA LYS A 129 -9.55 -19.62 11.93
C LYS A 129 -8.25 -20.24 12.40
N ILE A 130 -7.99 -20.16 13.70
CA ILE A 130 -6.87 -20.85 14.35
C ILE A 130 -7.36 -22.25 14.71
N GLU A 131 -6.83 -23.28 14.04
CA GLU A 131 -7.28 -24.66 14.22
C GLU A 131 -6.57 -25.37 15.37
N GLU A 132 -5.27 -25.14 15.54
CA GLU A 132 -4.48 -25.82 16.57
C GLU A 132 -3.29 -24.95 17.00
N VAL A 133 -3.04 -24.93 18.31
CA VAL A 133 -1.79 -24.47 18.91
C VAL A 133 -1.23 -25.64 19.70
N SER A 134 -0.41 -26.48 19.08
CA SER A 134 0.22 -27.60 19.78
C SER A 134 1.62 -27.20 20.24
N ALA A 135 1.87 -27.41 21.53
CA ALA A 135 3.12 -27.03 22.16
C ALA A 135 3.86 -28.28 22.66
N PRO A 136 4.57 -29.03 21.80
CA PRO A 136 5.64 -29.89 22.29
C PRO A 136 6.67 -29.00 23.01
N THR A 137 7.30 -29.53 24.05
CA THR A 137 7.98 -28.84 25.17
C THR A 137 8.72 -27.52 24.88
N ASN A 138 9.24 -27.27 23.66
CA ASN A 138 10.00 -26.07 23.27
C ASN A 138 9.52 -25.34 21.99
N SER A 139 8.51 -25.82 21.26
CA SER A 139 8.01 -25.18 20.03
C SER A 139 6.48 -25.08 20.04
N ILE A 140 5.96 -24.20 19.19
CA ILE A 140 4.53 -23.97 19.05
C ILE A 140 4.20 -24.07 17.58
N ARG A 141 3.31 -24.99 17.25
CA ARG A 141 2.74 -25.14 15.92
C ARG A 141 1.46 -24.34 15.85
N ILE A 142 1.35 -23.43 14.88
CA ILE A 142 0.20 -22.58 14.65
C ILE A 142 -0.39 -22.95 13.30
N ILE A 143 -1.66 -23.35 13.27
CA ILE A 143 -2.38 -23.61 12.03
C ILE A 143 -3.45 -22.54 11.83
N VAL A 144 -3.33 -21.79 10.74
CA VAL A 144 -4.25 -20.75 10.31
C VAL A 144 -4.91 -21.18 9.01
N THR A 145 -6.23 -21.20 9.01
CA THR A 145 -7.03 -21.44 7.80
C THR A 145 -7.72 -20.15 7.38
N GLN A 146 -7.59 -19.79 6.11
CA GLN A 146 -8.28 -18.70 5.44
C GLN A 146 -9.17 -19.26 4.33
N SER A 147 -10.41 -18.79 4.26
CA SER A 147 -11.36 -19.19 3.23
C SER A 147 -11.67 -18.01 2.32
N PHE A 148 -11.70 -18.25 1.02
CA PHE A 148 -12.10 -17.26 0.02
C PHE A 148 -13.35 -17.77 -0.69
N ALA A 149 -14.34 -16.90 -0.82
CA ALA A 149 -15.63 -17.28 -1.39
C ALA A 149 -15.53 -17.59 -2.90
N SER A 150 -14.52 -17.04 -3.58
CA SER A 150 -14.29 -17.24 -5.01
C SER A 150 -12.82 -17.05 -5.39
N LEU A 151 -12.45 -17.47 -6.60
CA LEU A 151 -11.15 -17.18 -7.19
C LEU A 151 -10.90 -15.69 -7.34
N THR A 152 -11.92 -14.89 -7.65
CA THR A 152 -11.79 -13.43 -7.73
C THR A 152 -11.41 -12.83 -6.37
N ASP A 153 -11.99 -13.35 -5.29
CA ASP A 153 -11.66 -12.93 -3.91
C ASP A 153 -10.21 -13.28 -3.56
N LEU A 154 -9.78 -14.53 -3.82
CA LEU A 154 -8.38 -14.95 -3.67
C LEU A 154 -7.41 -14.07 -4.49
N MET A 155 -7.70 -13.91 -5.78
CA MET A 155 -6.83 -13.17 -6.70
C MET A 155 -6.78 -11.66 -6.36
N SER A 156 -7.75 -11.13 -5.62
CA SER A 156 -7.71 -9.75 -5.13
C SER A 156 -6.71 -9.51 -3.98
N ARG A 157 -6.14 -10.59 -3.40
CA ARG A 157 -5.27 -10.56 -2.23
C ARG A 157 -3.77 -10.55 -2.57
N GLY A 158 -3.44 -10.66 -3.85
CA GLY A 158 -2.06 -10.69 -4.35
C GLY A 158 -1.32 -11.98 -4.00
N PRO A 159 -0.43 -12.46 -4.89
CA PRO A 159 0.28 -13.73 -4.70
C PRO A 159 1.19 -13.74 -3.46
N TYR A 160 1.56 -12.58 -2.92
CA TYR A 160 2.35 -12.51 -1.69
C TYR A 160 1.58 -13.02 -0.46
N GLN A 161 0.25 -12.99 -0.47
CA GLN A 161 -0.58 -13.40 0.67
C GLN A 161 -0.93 -14.89 0.66
N TRP A 162 -0.99 -15.54 -0.51
CA TRP A 162 -1.44 -16.93 -0.63
C TRP A 162 -0.47 -17.84 -1.40
N GLY A 163 0.43 -17.25 -2.18
CA GLY A 163 1.41 -17.96 -3.01
C GLY A 163 2.70 -18.27 -2.23
N PRO A 164 3.72 -18.81 -2.91
CA PRO A 164 5.01 -19.07 -2.28
C PRO A 164 5.75 -17.74 -2.06
N SER A 165 5.41 -17.03 -0.99
CA SER A 165 5.88 -15.67 -0.67
C SER A 165 7.40 -15.52 -0.68
N VAL A 166 8.11 -16.61 -0.33
CA VAL A 166 9.57 -16.71 -0.37
C VAL A 166 10.18 -16.52 -1.76
N LEU A 167 9.41 -16.68 -2.83
CA LEU A 167 9.84 -16.51 -4.22
C LEU A 167 9.54 -15.11 -4.79
N MET A 168 8.89 -14.22 -4.03
CA MET A 168 8.62 -12.84 -4.44
C MET A 168 7.90 -12.73 -5.79
N PHE A 169 6.83 -13.49 -5.98
CA PHE A 169 5.95 -13.29 -7.13
C PHE A 169 5.14 -12.00 -6.97
N ASP A 170 5.13 -11.15 -7.99
CA ASP A 170 4.45 -9.85 -8.00
C ASP A 170 3.03 -9.94 -8.55
N ASP A 171 2.78 -10.92 -9.43
CA ASP A 171 1.50 -11.08 -10.08
C ASP A 171 1.18 -12.55 -10.31
N ALA A 172 -0.10 -12.82 -10.49
CA ALA A 172 -0.61 -14.12 -10.84
C ALA A 172 -1.74 -13.99 -11.86
N ARG A 173 -1.84 -14.96 -12.76
CA ARG A 173 -2.91 -15.05 -13.74
C ARG A 173 -3.51 -16.45 -13.76
N ILE A 174 -4.83 -16.54 -13.82
CA ILE A 174 -5.57 -17.78 -13.99
C ILE A 174 -6.46 -17.64 -15.22
N GLU A 175 -6.38 -18.59 -16.15
CA GLU A 175 -7.19 -18.58 -17.36
C GLU A 175 -7.47 -19.99 -17.88
N ILE A 176 -8.45 -20.09 -18.78
CA ILE A 176 -8.61 -21.28 -19.62
C ILE A 176 -7.82 -21.04 -20.91
N ASP A 177 -6.82 -21.88 -21.17
CA ASP A 177 -5.98 -21.78 -22.36
C ASP A 177 -6.74 -22.18 -23.64
N THR A 178 -6.09 -22.02 -24.79
CA THR A 178 -6.65 -22.37 -26.10
C THR A 178 -6.96 -23.86 -26.26
N ASN A 179 -6.35 -24.72 -25.43
CA ASN A 179 -6.58 -26.17 -25.39
C ASN A 179 -7.66 -26.57 -24.38
N ARG A 180 -8.35 -25.60 -23.77
CA ARG A 180 -9.36 -25.78 -22.71
C ARG A 180 -8.80 -26.36 -21.40
N ASN A 181 -7.52 -26.13 -21.12
CA ASN A 181 -6.90 -26.45 -19.85
C ASN A 181 -6.90 -25.22 -18.94
N LEU A 182 -6.94 -25.44 -17.64
CA LEU A 182 -6.70 -24.40 -16.65
C LEU A 182 -5.20 -24.07 -16.62
N SER A 183 -4.85 -22.82 -16.88
CA SER A 183 -3.49 -22.29 -16.78
C SER A 183 -3.38 -21.38 -15.57
N PHE A 184 -2.41 -21.68 -14.70
CA PHE A 184 -2.08 -20.91 -13.51
C PHE A 184 -0.64 -20.40 -13.65
N ILE A 185 -0.48 -19.09 -13.70
CA ILE A 185 0.78 -18.42 -14.03
C ILE A 185 1.18 -17.53 -12.86
N LEU A 186 2.39 -17.70 -12.32
CA LEU A 186 3.00 -16.78 -11.36
C LEU A 186 4.14 -16.02 -12.03
N LEU A 187 4.14 -14.70 -11.89
CA LEU A 187 5.12 -13.81 -12.51
C LEU A 187 6.08 -13.27 -11.45
N PRO A 188 7.39 -13.55 -11.54
CA PRO A 188 8.37 -13.07 -10.56
C PRO A 188 8.46 -11.55 -10.60
N ALA A 189 8.80 -10.94 -9.46
CA ALA A 189 9.07 -9.51 -9.41
C ALA A 189 10.26 -9.17 -10.29
N ARG A 190 10.18 -8.08 -11.08
CA ARG A 190 11.29 -7.64 -11.96
C ARG A 190 12.57 -7.40 -11.14
N SER A 191 12.44 -6.87 -9.92
CA SER A 191 13.56 -6.62 -9.01
C SER A 191 14.04 -7.84 -8.22
N SER A 192 13.33 -8.99 -8.26
CA SER A 192 13.68 -10.16 -7.43
C SER A 192 15.07 -10.73 -7.77
N SER A 193 15.48 -10.68 -9.03
CA SER A 193 16.75 -11.22 -9.53
C SER A 193 17.99 -10.68 -8.80
N MET A 194 17.93 -9.42 -8.32
CA MET A 194 18.95 -8.79 -7.47
C MET A 194 19.14 -9.51 -6.14
N TYR A 195 18.04 -9.97 -5.54
CA TYR A 195 18.01 -10.49 -4.19
C TYR A 195 18.20 -12.01 -4.16
N LEU A 196 17.96 -12.73 -5.26
CA LEU A 196 18.00 -14.20 -5.32
C LEU A 196 19.30 -14.81 -4.81
N LYS A 197 20.46 -14.26 -5.19
CA LYS A 197 21.77 -14.77 -4.73
C LYS A 197 21.93 -14.63 -3.21
N ASN A 198 21.44 -13.53 -2.64
CA ASN A 198 21.47 -13.30 -1.19
C ASN A 198 20.42 -14.15 -0.46
N MET A 199 19.22 -14.29 -1.03
CA MET A 199 18.14 -15.11 -0.48
C MET A 199 18.56 -16.58 -0.37
N GLY A 200 19.16 -17.14 -1.41
CA GLY A 200 19.67 -18.52 -1.36
C GLY A 200 20.72 -18.73 -0.26
N ARG A 201 21.62 -17.75 -0.03
CA ARG A 201 22.60 -17.79 1.07
C ARG A 201 21.91 -17.72 2.43
N VAL A 202 20.90 -16.86 2.56
CA VAL A 202 20.13 -16.68 3.78
C VAL A 202 19.32 -17.93 4.11
N TRP A 203 18.69 -18.59 3.14
CA TRP A 203 17.98 -19.85 3.35
C TRP A 203 18.93 -20.96 3.81
N LYS A 204 20.11 -21.06 3.19
CA LYS A 204 21.16 -22.01 3.58
C LYS A 204 21.68 -21.74 5.00
N SER A 205 21.99 -20.48 5.33
CA SER A 205 22.57 -20.12 6.65
C SER A 205 21.54 -20.16 7.80
N SER A 206 20.28 -19.87 7.52
CA SER A 206 19.18 -19.94 8.49
C SER A 206 18.65 -21.36 8.70
N LYS A 207 19.02 -22.32 7.82
CA LYS A 207 18.46 -23.67 7.76
C LYS A 207 16.94 -23.65 7.59
N MET A 208 16.45 -22.73 6.75
CA MET A 208 15.03 -22.53 6.51
C MET A 208 14.37 -23.83 6.01
N LYS A 209 13.16 -24.11 6.49
CA LYS A 209 12.26 -25.09 5.88
C LYS A 209 10.98 -24.42 5.44
N PHE A 210 10.68 -24.56 4.16
CA PHE A 210 9.51 -23.99 3.54
C PHE A 210 8.84 -25.01 2.63
N TYR A 211 7.53 -25.16 2.78
CA TYR A 211 6.70 -26.01 1.95
C TYR A 211 5.50 -25.22 1.43
N TRP A 212 5.25 -25.24 0.13
CA TRP A 212 4.05 -24.66 -0.46
C TRP A 212 3.44 -25.63 -1.47
N LYS A 213 2.16 -25.96 -1.28
CA LYS A 213 1.41 -26.89 -2.12
C LYS A 213 0.20 -26.20 -2.74
N LEU A 214 0.05 -26.37 -4.04
CA LEU A 214 -1.15 -26.01 -4.79
C LEU A 214 -1.95 -27.27 -5.10
N VAL A 215 -3.23 -27.26 -4.78
CA VAL A 215 -4.19 -28.32 -5.14
C VAL A 215 -5.24 -27.71 -6.05
N LEU A 216 -5.28 -28.20 -7.30
CA LEU A 216 -6.21 -27.75 -8.33
C LEU A 216 -7.43 -28.68 -8.42
N PRO A 217 -8.55 -28.21 -9.00
CA PRO A 217 -9.77 -29.02 -9.12
C PRO A 217 -9.62 -30.22 -10.06
N GLY A 218 -8.78 -30.10 -11.09
CA GLY A 218 -8.47 -31.20 -12.02
C GLY A 218 -7.01 -31.65 -11.95
N LYS A 219 -6.69 -32.71 -12.70
CA LYS A 219 -5.36 -33.31 -12.72
C LYS A 219 -4.32 -32.35 -13.30
N ILE A 220 -3.13 -32.30 -12.71
CA ILE A 220 -1.99 -31.54 -13.25
C ILE A 220 -1.52 -32.20 -14.55
N LEU A 221 -1.44 -31.41 -15.61
CA LEU A 221 -0.94 -31.82 -16.93
C LEU A 221 0.55 -31.47 -17.05
N THR A 222 0.91 -30.23 -16.72
CA THR A 222 2.30 -29.77 -16.62
C THR A 222 2.47 -28.84 -15.44
N SER A 223 3.64 -28.84 -14.81
CA SER A 223 3.97 -27.90 -13.75
C SER A 223 5.41 -27.47 -13.87
N GLY A 224 5.66 -26.17 -13.74
CA GLY A 224 7.02 -25.66 -13.58
C GLY A 224 7.59 -25.86 -12.17
N LEU A 225 6.81 -26.37 -11.21
CA LEU A 225 7.31 -26.68 -9.86
C LEU A 225 8.06 -28.02 -9.82
N PRO A 226 8.95 -28.23 -8.83
CA PRO A 226 9.81 -29.41 -8.79
C PRO A 226 9.06 -30.73 -8.57
N GLN A 227 7.89 -30.70 -7.92
CA GLN A 227 7.15 -31.91 -7.56
C GLN A 227 5.66 -31.77 -7.94
N SER A 228 5.08 -32.85 -8.48
CA SER A 228 3.66 -32.92 -8.89
C SER A 228 3.13 -34.35 -8.78
N GLU A 229 1.90 -34.50 -8.28
CA GLU A 229 1.20 -35.77 -8.17
C GLU A 229 -0.32 -35.55 -8.24
N GLY A 230 -1.00 -36.28 -9.13
CA GLY A 230 -2.45 -36.18 -9.27
C GLY A 230 -2.91 -34.76 -9.62
N ASN A 231 -3.69 -34.14 -8.75
CA ASN A 231 -4.19 -32.77 -8.86
C ASN A 231 -3.37 -31.75 -8.05
N ALA A 232 -2.22 -32.15 -7.50
CA ALA A 232 -1.40 -31.32 -6.65
C ALA A 232 0.00 -31.12 -7.21
N THR A 233 0.57 -29.95 -6.94
CA THR A 233 1.96 -29.61 -7.26
C THR A 233 2.54 -28.74 -6.16
N TRP A 234 3.83 -28.88 -5.86
CA TRP A 234 4.41 -28.21 -4.69
C TRP A 234 5.89 -27.89 -4.83
N LEU A 235 6.31 -26.95 -3.98
CA LEU A 235 7.67 -26.53 -3.75
C LEU A 235 8.07 -26.85 -2.33
N GLU A 236 9.25 -27.44 -2.18
CA GLU A 236 9.90 -27.65 -0.89
C GLU A 236 11.29 -27.00 -0.94
N ILE A 237 11.61 -26.21 0.07
CA ILE A 237 12.92 -25.59 0.26
C ILE A 237 13.44 -26.05 1.62
N GLU A 238 14.58 -26.70 1.61
CA GLU A 238 15.32 -27.06 2.81
C GLU A 238 16.72 -26.46 2.69
N GLY A 239 17.05 -25.50 3.55
CA GLY A 239 18.34 -24.80 3.51
C GLY A 239 19.55 -25.72 3.61
N GLU A 240 19.39 -26.89 4.25
CA GLU A 240 20.44 -27.91 4.37
C GLU A 240 20.60 -28.77 3.11
N LYS A 241 19.63 -28.77 2.17
CA LYS A 241 19.67 -29.52 0.91
C LYS A 241 19.90 -28.56 -0.26
N PRO A 242 21.13 -28.44 -0.80
CA PRO A 242 21.43 -27.49 -1.87
C PRO A 242 20.53 -27.62 -3.10
N ALA A 243 20.13 -28.84 -3.46
CA ALA A 243 19.29 -29.12 -4.62
C ALA A 243 17.90 -28.45 -4.55
N THR A 244 17.29 -28.37 -3.36
CA THR A 244 15.95 -27.75 -3.20
C THR A 244 16.05 -26.23 -3.27
N VAL A 245 17.10 -25.65 -2.69
CA VAL A 245 17.41 -24.22 -2.81
C VAL A 245 17.67 -23.82 -4.26
N ASP A 246 18.50 -24.58 -4.97
CA ASP A 246 18.86 -24.25 -6.35
C ASP A 246 17.65 -24.42 -7.30
N ALA A 247 16.77 -25.38 -7.05
CA ALA A 247 15.49 -25.51 -7.75
C ALA A 247 14.59 -24.29 -7.52
N ALA A 248 14.44 -23.84 -6.27
CA ALA A 248 13.65 -22.67 -5.92
C ALA A 248 14.18 -21.37 -6.57
N LEU A 249 15.50 -21.18 -6.59
CA LEU A 249 16.13 -20.00 -7.20
C LEU A 249 15.85 -19.92 -8.71
N LYS A 250 15.75 -21.06 -9.41
CA LYS A 250 15.38 -21.07 -10.84
C LYS A 250 13.95 -20.56 -11.05
N LEU A 251 13.01 -20.92 -10.17
CA LEU A 251 11.61 -20.51 -10.30
C LEU A 251 11.41 -19.00 -10.20
N ALA A 252 12.28 -18.31 -9.46
CA ALA A 252 12.18 -16.86 -9.33
C ALA A 252 12.83 -16.08 -10.48
N SER A 253 13.46 -16.77 -11.43
CA SER A 253 14.09 -16.13 -12.61
C SER A 253 13.21 -16.09 -13.86
N ALA A 254 12.07 -16.79 -13.85
CA ALA A 254 11.18 -16.89 -15.01
C ALA A 254 9.72 -17.07 -14.56
N PRO A 255 8.74 -16.76 -15.44
CA PRO A 255 7.34 -17.10 -15.19
C PRO A 255 7.16 -18.58 -14.86
N LEU A 256 6.50 -18.86 -13.74
CA LEU A 256 6.08 -20.21 -13.37
C LEU A 256 4.72 -20.48 -14.00
N VAL A 257 4.62 -21.52 -14.83
CA VAL A 257 3.37 -21.94 -15.47
C VAL A 257 2.98 -23.33 -14.98
N ILE A 258 1.73 -23.49 -14.58
CA ILE A 258 1.12 -24.76 -14.17
C ILE A 258 -0.13 -24.93 -15.03
N THR A 259 -0.26 -26.06 -15.72
CA THR A 259 -1.46 -26.41 -16.48
C THR A 259 -2.14 -27.63 -15.88
N ALA A 260 -3.46 -27.61 -15.83
CA ALA A 260 -4.28 -28.68 -15.29
C ALA A 260 -5.60 -28.83 -16.05
N GLU A 261 -6.26 -29.96 -15.89
CA GLU A 261 -7.65 -30.09 -16.31
C GLU A 261 -8.53 -29.10 -15.51
N PRO A 262 -9.57 -28.48 -16.11
CA PRO A 262 -10.42 -27.53 -15.38
C PRO A 262 -11.17 -28.14 -14.19
N GLY A 263 -11.40 -29.46 -14.18
CA GLY A 263 -12.00 -30.15 -13.03
C GLY A 263 -13.39 -29.63 -12.62
N GLY A 264 -14.16 -29.08 -13.57
CA GLY A 264 -15.47 -28.46 -13.32
C GLY A 264 -15.44 -26.96 -13.05
N LEU A 265 -14.25 -26.37 -12.86
CA LEU A 265 -14.07 -24.93 -12.73
C LEU A 265 -14.39 -24.22 -14.04
N LYS A 266 -15.24 -23.20 -13.97
CA LYS A 266 -15.60 -22.35 -15.10
C LYS A 266 -15.00 -20.96 -14.92
N LEU A 267 -14.32 -20.49 -15.96
CA LEU A 267 -13.72 -19.16 -16.04
C LEU A 267 -14.11 -18.57 -17.38
N ASP A 268 -14.97 -17.56 -17.36
CA ASP A 268 -15.44 -16.88 -18.57
C ASP A 268 -14.38 -15.89 -19.10
N GLU A 269 -13.60 -15.29 -18.18
CA GLU A 269 -12.53 -14.34 -18.48
C GLU A 269 -11.27 -14.67 -17.67
N PRO A 270 -10.06 -14.36 -18.20
CA PRO A 270 -8.82 -14.45 -17.43
C PRO A 270 -8.85 -13.56 -16.18
N LEU A 271 -8.45 -14.13 -15.04
CA LEU A 271 -8.25 -13.38 -13.80
C LEU A 271 -6.78 -13.03 -13.65
N THR A 272 -6.48 -11.75 -13.35
CA THR A 272 -5.10 -11.30 -13.08
C THR A 272 -5.08 -10.55 -11.76
N CYS A 273 -4.16 -10.92 -10.86
CA CYS A 273 -4.02 -10.33 -9.54
C CYS A 273 -3.83 -8.82 -9.63
N LYS A 274 -2.91 -8.31 -10.45
CA LYS A 274 -2.70 -6.86 -10.63
C LYS A 274 -3.96 -6.11 -11.04
N ASN A 275 -4.78 -6.67 -11.94
CA ASN A 275 -6.02 -6.02 -12.39
C ASN A 275 -7.06 -5.96 -11.27
N LEU A 276 -7.22 -7.05 -10.52
CA LEU A 276 -8.17 -7.14 -9.41
C LEU A 276 -7.71 -6.35 -8.18
N MET A 277 -6.41 -6.37 -7.90
CA MET A 277 -5.79 -5.53 -6.89
C MET A 277 -5.89 -4.05 -7.28
N ARG A 278 -5.83 -3.64 -8.55
CA ARG A 278 -6.17 -2.26 -8.93
C ARG A 278 -7.65 -1.94 -8.75
N GLY A 279 -8.53 -2.93 -8.90
CA GLY A 279 -9.95 -2.81 -8.55
C GLY A 279 -10.17 -2.60 -7.04
N ARG A 280 -9.32 -3.20 -6.18
CA ARG A 280 -9.42 -3.18 -4.71
C ARG A 280 -8.57 -2.10 -4.03
N ALA A 281 -7.30 -1.97 -4.45
CA ALA A 281 -6.36 -0.87 -4.21
C ALA A 281 -6.61 0.33 -5.13
N GLY A 282 -7.74 0.34 -5.83
CA GLY A 282 -8.44 1.60 -6.04
C GLY A 282 -8.73 2.16 -4.66
N ARG A 283 -7.79 2.94 -4.11
CA ARG A 283 -8.04 3.99 -3.11
C ARG A 283 -9.42 4.51 -3.43
N ALA A 284 -10.41 4.07 -2.66
CA ALA A 284 -11.83 4.06 -3.03
C ALA A 284 -12.15 5.13 -4.07
N LYS A 285 -12.12 4.82 -5.40
CA LYS A 285 -12.08 5.79 -6.53
C LYS A 285 -12.45 7.19 -6.02
N SER A 286 -11.45 7.94 -5.52
CA SER A 286 -11.73 9.24 -4.89
C SER A 286 -12.19 10.23 -5.95
N GLU A 287 -11.86 9.92 -7.21
CA GLU A 287 -12.39 10.56 -8.39
C GLU A 287 -13.80 10.04 -8.68
N PRO A 288 -14.79 10.93 -8.77
CA PRO A 288 -16.15 10.55 -9.09
C PRO A 288 -16.24 10.05 -10.53
N ASP A 289 -17.20 9.15 -10.77
CA ASP A 289 -17.49 8.58 -12.09
C ASP A 289 -18.19 9.62 -12.98
N LEU A 290 -17.40 10.61 -13.40
CA LEU A 290 -17.79 11.66 -14.33
C LEU A 290 -17.20 11.36 -15.71
N PRO A 291 -17.93 11.65 -16.79
CA PRO A 291 -17.38 11.57 -18.14
C PRO A 291 -16.22 12.55 -18.29
N ILE A 292 -15.21 12.15 -19.05
CA ILE A 292 -14.08 13.02 -19.39
C ILE A 292 -14.49 13.86 -20.60
N ALA A 293 -14.61 15.17 -20.40
CA ALA A 293 -14.88 16.15 -21.46
C ALA A 293 -13.57 16.81 -21.92
N PRO A 294 -13.47 17.34 -23.15
CA PRO A 294 -12.35 18.22 -23.51
C PRO A 294 -12.35 19.47 -22.62
N ALA A 295 -11.17 19.92 -22.19
CA ALA A 295 -11.03 21.11 -21.37
C ALA A 295 -11.41 22.38 -22.14
N GLY A 296 -12.08 23.32 -21.45
CA GLY A 296 -12.31 24.67 -21.96
C GLY A 296 -11.03 25.53 -22.01
N PRO A 297 -11.09 26.74 -22.58
CA PRO A 297 -9.94 27.64 -22.60
C PRO A 297 -9.54 28.07 -21.18
N GLY A 298 -8.25 28.39 -20.99
CA GLY A 298 -7.75 29.02 -19.76
C GLY A 298 -6.87 28.15 -18.86
N PHE A 299 -6.66 26.87 -19.20
CA PHE A 299 -5.57 26.09 -18.59
C PHE A 299 -4.22 26.58 -19.11
N SER A 300 -3.23 26.64 -18.23
CA SER A 300 -1.84 26.89 -18.59
C SER A 300 -0.92 25.96 -17.82
N ALA A 301 0.25 25.64 -18.40
CA ALA A 301 1.27 24.84 -17.73
C ALA A 301 2.60 25.60 -17.78
N GLU A 302 3.32 25.57 -16.67
CA GLU A 302 4.65 26.20 -16.57
C GLU A 302 5.66 25.16 -16.07
N PRO A 303 6.83 25.04 -16.72
CA PRO A 303 7.88 24.15 -16.22
C PRO A 303 8.44 24.69 -14.91
N SER A 304 8.79 23.79 -13.99
CA SER A 304 9.41 24.13 -12.71
C SER A 304 10.85 23.67 -12.59
N SER A 305 11.18 22.48 -13.09
CA SER A 305 12.55 21.98 -13.09
C SER A 305 12.72 20.85 -14.10
N VAL A 306 13.95 20.71 -14.61
CA VAL A 306 14.37 19.54 -15.39
C VAL A 306 15.46 18.83 -14.61
N SER A 307 15.41 17.50 -14.56
CA SER A 307 16.43 16.68 -13.92
C SER A 307 16.83 15.56 -14.86
N LEU A 308 18.13 15.46 -15.11
CA LEU A 308 18.74 14.43 -15.94
C LEU A 308 19.44 13.42 -15.03
N SER A 309 19.15 12.14 -15.21
CA SER A 309 19.84 11.05 -14.52
C SER A 309 20.46 10.10 -15.54
N SER A 310 21.77 9.92 -15.46
CA SER A 310 22.51 8.90 -16.22
C SER A 310 23.22 7.97 -15.25
N VAL A 311 23.40 6.71 -15.65
CA VAL A 311 24.19 5.73 -14.90
C VAL A 311 25.41 5.36 -15.74
N HIS A 312 26.60 5.58 -15.17
CA HIS A 312 27.85 5.15 -15.77
C HIS A 312 28.30 3.84 -15.13
N HIS A 313 28.51 2.82 -15.94
CA HIS A 313 29.07 1.54 -15.50
C HIS A 313 30.57 1.50 -15.80
N PHE A 314 31.35 0.94 -14.87
CA PHE A 314 32.74 0.61 -15.16
C PHE A 314 32.79 -0.54 -16.20
N PRO A 315 33.82 -0.63 -17.05
CA PRO A 315 33.87 -1.62 -18.15
C PRO A 315 33.70 -3.10 -17.71
N GLU A 316 34.11 -3.44 -16.49
CA GLU A 316 33.91 -4.78 -15.91
C GLU A 316 32.49 -4.97 -15.36
N ALA A 317 31.83 -3.89 -14.95
CA ALA A 317 30.44 -3.89 -14.47
C ALA A 317 29.43 -4.05 -15.62
N GLU A 318 29.72 -3.57 -16.83
CA GLU A 318 28.85 -3.81 -18.00
C GLU A 318 28.67 -5.30 -18.31
N LYS A 319 29.72 -6.11 -18.12
CA LYS A 319 29.65 -7.57 -18.26
C LYS A 319 28.81 -8.19 -17.15
N TYR A 320 28.94 -7.67 -15.93
CA TYR A 320 28.16 -8.12 -14.77
C TYR A 320 26.67 -7.76 -14.88
N LEU A 321 26.35 -6.63 -15.52
CA LEU A 321 24.99 -6.10 -15.66
C LEU A 321 24.26 -6.58 -16.91
N LYS A 322 24.95 -6.90 -18.01
CA LYS A 322 24.34 -7.58 -19.17
C LYS A 322 23.76 -8.94 -18.80
N ASP A 323 24.39 -9.64 -17.85
CA ASP A 323 23.90 -10.91 -17.29
C ASP A 323 22.85 -10.72 -16.18
N GLN A 324 22.60 -9.48 -15.76
CA GLN A 324 21.67 -9.09 -14.69
C GLN A 324 20.86 -7.84 -15.08
N ALA A 325 20.22 -7.86 -16.25
CA ALA A 325 19.59 -6.70 -16.88
C ALA A 325 18.52 -5.99 -16.01
N ASP A 326 18.01 -6.65 -14.97
CA ASP A 326 17.03 -6.06 -14.05
C ASP A 326 17.66 -5.61 -12.70
N ALA A 327 18.99 -5.62 -12.58
CA ALA A 327 19.71 -5.52 -11.30
C ALA A 327 20.30 -4.16 -10.90
N SER A 328 19.93 -3.09 -11.59
CA SER A 328 20.25 -1.74 -11.14
C SER A 328 18.97 -1.00 -10.86
N MET A 329 18.53 -0.99 -9.60
CA MET A 329 18.01 0.22 -8.94
C MET A 329 17.62 -0.02 -7.49
N PHE A 330 18.58 0.19 -6.59
CA PHE A 330 18.28 0.51 -5.19
C PHE A 330 17.62 1.89 -5.14
N GLY A 331 16.29 1.95 -5.27
CA GLY A 331 15.49 3.13 -4.98
C GLY A 331 15.81 4.39 -5.81
N MET A 332 16.52 4.27 -6.93
CA MET A 332 16.65 5.35 -7.90
C MET A 332 15.62 5.13 -9.00
N ASP A 333 14.89 6.17 -9.37
CA ASP A 333 14.09 6.19 -10.60
C ASP A 333 15.01 5.92 -11.79
N GLN A 334 14.51 5.16 -12.79
CA GLN A 334 15.23 4.83 -14.03
C GLN A 334 16.00 6.03 -14.63
N PRO A 335 17.22 5.83 -15.17
CA PRO A 335 17.96 6.92 -15.78
C PRO A 335 17.13 7.50 -16.92
N GLY A 336 17.01 8.82 -16.96
CA GLY A 336 16.12 9.50 -17.87
C GLY A 336 16.05 11.00 -17.59
N THR A 337 15.02 11.62 -18.16
CA THR A 337 14.74 13.04 -17.97
C THR A 337 13.41 13.19 -17.26
N VAL A 338 13.43 13.87 -16.13
CA VAL A 338 12.22 14.23 -15.37
C VAL A 338 11.98 15.72 -15.54
N VAL A 339 10.84 16.08 -16.13
CA VAL A 339 10.39 17.46 -16.25
C VAL A 339 9.25 17.67 -15.27
N ALA A 340 9.54 18.38 -14.18
CA ALA A 340 8.51 18.85 -13.27
C ALA A 340 7.87 20.12 -13.83
N ALA A 341 6.55 20.21 -13.76
CA ALA A 341 5.77 21.36 -14.19
C ALA A 341 4.59 21.63 -13.24
N LYS A 342 3.99 22.80 -13.36
CA LYS A 342 2.79 23.24 -12.64
C LYS A 342 1.66 23.46 -13.63
N LEU A 343 0.56 22.76 -13.44
CA LEU A 343 -0.68 22.94 -14.19
C LEU A 343 -1.60 23.92 -13.45
N PHE A 344 -2.00 24.99 -14.12
CA PHE A 344 -2.88 26.02 -13.59
C PHE A 344 -4.29 25.87 -14.17
N PRO A 345 -5.34 25.94 -13.34
CA PRO A 345 -6.72 25.97 -13.82
C PRO A 345 -7.10 27.35 -14.39
N PRO A 346 -8.21 27.43 -15.14
CA PRO A 346 -8.89 28.69 -15.42
C PRO A 346 -9.19 29.51 -14.16
N LYS A 347 -9.27 30.83 -14.27
CA LYS A 347 -9.37 31.78 -13.13
C LYS A 347 -10.52 31.50 -12.16
N ASP A 348 -11.62 30.93 -12.64
CA ASP A 348 -12.84 30.62 -11.90
C ASP A 348 -12.90 29.18 -11.39
N ARG A 349 -11.82 28.40 -11.59
CA ARG A 349 -11.77 26.98 -11.22
C ARG A 349 -10.55 26.64 -10.40
N ARG A 350 -10.62 25.49 -9.74
CA ARG A 350 -9.55 24.91 -8.92
C ARG A 350 -9.32 23.47 -9.34
N ILE A 351 -8.06 23.03 -9.32
CA ILE A 351 -7.71 21.63 -9.57
C ILE A 351 -7.78 20.88 -8.23
N LYS A 352 -8.58 19.81 -8.19
CA LYS A 352 -8.64 18.87 -7.07
C LYS A 352 -7.60 17.77 -7.21
N SER A 353 -7.49 17.20 -8.40
CA SER A 353 -6.48 16.21 -8.77
C SER A 353 -6.15 16.29 -10.26
N VAL A 354 -4.97 15.78 -10.61
CA VAL A 354 -4.57 15.49 -11.99
C VAL A 354 -4.27 14.00 -12.09
N SER A 355 -4.70 13.36 -13.17
CA SER A 355 -4.53 11.94 -13.46
C SER A 355 -4.32 11.74 -14.97
N GLY A 356 -3.97 10.52 -15.41
CA GLY A 356 -3.88 10.19 -16.84
C GLY A 356 -2.91 11.06 -17.63
N LEU A 357 -1.77 11.39 -17.03
CA LEU A 357 -0.72 12.20 -17.67
C LEU A 357 -0.03 11.38 -18.76
N ARG A 358 0.05 11.93 -19.97
CA ARG A 358 0.64 11.26 -21.14
C ARG A 358 1.42 12.24 -22.00
N ILE A 359 2.57 11.81 -22.52
CA ILE A 359 3.35 12.60 -23.47
C ILE A 359 2.87 12.27 -24.89
N ILE A 360 2.48 13.30 -25.65
CA ILE A 360 2.08 13.15 -27.05
C ILE A 360 3.31 13.22 -27.96
N SER A 361 4.22 14.16 -27.68
CA SER A 361 5.47 14.31 -28.41
C SER A 361 6.45 15.15 -27.61
N ALA A 362 7.75 14.84 -27.68
CA ALA A 362 8.82 15.68 -27.15
C ALA A 362 9.95 15.84 -28.19
N LYS A 363 10.53 17.04 -28.27
CA LYS A 363 11.61 17.37 -29.21
C LYS A 363 12.72 18.18 -28.54
N ASP A 364 13.96 17.92 -28.93
CA ASP A 364 15.12 18.72 -28.54
C ASP A 364 15.29 19.99 -29.40
N ASP A 365 16.28 20.83 -29.05
CA ASP A 365 16.66 22.07 -29.76
C ASP A 365 17.06 21.87 -31.23
N LYS A 366 17.32 20.63 -31.64
CA LYS A 366 17.68 20.25 -33.01
C LYS A 366 16.51 19.58 -33.74
N GLY A 367 15.32 19.54 -33.14
CA GLY A 367 14.10 18.97 -33.70
C GLY A 367 14.05 17.44 -33.69
N ARG A 368 14.98 16.76 -33.00
CA ARG A 368 15.01 15.30 -32.84
C ARG A 368 13.99 14.88 -31.78
N THR A 369 13.37 13.72 -31.99
CA THR A 369 12.32 13.24 -31.09
C THR A 369 12.95 12.61 -29.85
N ILE A 370 12.44 12.97 -28.67
CA ILE A 370 12.78 12.35 -27.39
C ILE A 370 11.66 11.37 -27.06
N ALA A 371 12.01 10.08 -26.87
CA ALA A 371 11.03 9.05 -26.55
C ALA A 371 10.46 9.23 -25.13
N GLU A 372 9.25 8.73 -24.92
CA GLU A 372 8.72 8.50 -23.59
C GLU A 372 9.59 7.44 -22.88
N SER A 373 9.84 7.56 -21.58
CA SER A 373 10.63 6.55 -20.87
C SER A 373 9.93 5.19 -20.96
N SER A 374 10.66 4.08 -21.07
CA SER A 374 10.10 2.74 -21.34
C SER A 374 9.11 2.20 -20.29
N ASP A 375 8.92 2.89 -19.16
CA ASP A 375 7.88 2.58 -18.16
C ASP A 375 6.54 3.32 -18.38
N SER A 376 6.51 4.32 -19.26
CA SER A 376 5.29 5.07 -19.60
C SER A 376 4.43 4.42 -20.70
N GLY A 377 5.00 3.44 -21.42
CA GLY A 377 4.39 2.76 -22.55
C GLY A 377 3.49 1.57 -22.21
N ASP A 378 3.39 1.18 -20.93
CA ASP A 378 2.28 0.35 -20.48
C ASP A 378 1.05 1.25 -20.30
N GLU A 379 -0.16 0.75 -20.57
CA GLU A 379 -1.43 1.31 -20.07
C GLU A 379 -1.50 1.41 -18.51
N ASN A 380 -0.36 1.17 -17.85
CA ASN A 380 -0.02 1.24 -16.45
C ASN A 380 0.70 2.56 -16.10
N THR A 381 0.52 3.65 -16.85
CA THR A 381 1.00 4.96 -16.40
C THR A 381 0.44 5.18 -15.00
N GLU A 382 1.34 5.16 -14.01
CA GLU A 382 1.00 5.42 -12.62
C GLU A 382 0.11 6.64 -12.63
N THR A 383 -1.14 6.44 -12.26
CA THR A 383 -2.11 7.52 -12.22
C THR A 383 -1.75 8.34 -10.99
N PHE A 384 -0.64 9.08 -11.08
CA PHE A 384 -0.15 9.98 -10.07
C PHE A 384 -1.26 10.98 -9.82
N THR A 385 -2.05 10.71 -8.80
CA THR A 385 -3.14 11.58 -8.40
C THR A 385 -2.50 12.68 -7.55
N TYR A 386 -2.09 13.76 -8.20
CA TYR A 386 -1.54 14.92 -7.50
C TYR A 386 -2.69 15.65 -6.80
N SER A 387 -2.90 15.34 -5.52
CA SER A 387 -3.86 16.06 -4.69
C SER A 387 -3.29 17.41 -4.30
N VAL A 388 -3.96 18.48 -4.68
CA VAL A 388 -3.50 19.84 -4.36
C VAL A 388 -3.82 20.13 -2.88
N PRO A 389 -2.81 20.37 -2.01
CA PRO A 389 -3.05 20.72 -0.63
C PRO A 389 -3.76 22.07 -0.56
N ASP A 390 -4.91 22.07 0.11
CA ASP A 390 -5.74 23.26 0.30
C ASP A 390 -5.34 23.90 1.63
N SER A 391 -4.45 24.88 1.58
CA SER A 391 -4.01 25.66 2.74
C SER A 391 -5.14 26.56 3.21
N SER A 392 -5.48 26.48 4.50
CA SER A 392 -6.58 27.24 5.11
C SER A 392 -6.23 28.71 5.38
N SER A 393 -5.16 29.26 4.81
CA SER A 393 -4.89 30.70 4.84
C SER A 393 -5.83 31.40 3.86
N ALA A 394 -6.78 32.17 4.39
CA ALA A 394 -7.79 32.89 3.61
C ALA A 394 -7.18 33.83 2.54
N GLU A 395 -5.92 34.22 2.68
CA GLU A 395 -5.24 35.15 1.76
C GLU A 395 -4.65 34.48 0.50
N ASP A 396 -4.28 33.21 0.52
CA ASP A 396 -3.73 32.50 -0.66
C ASP A 396 -4.80 31.91 -1.60
N SER A 397 -6.07 31.95 -1.17
CA SER A 397 -7.22 31.40 -1.88
C SER A 397 -7.54 32.09 -3.24
N LYS A 398 -6.83 33.17 -3.58
CA LYS A 398 -7.03 33.99 -4.80
C LYS A 398 -6.17 33.59 -6.00
N LYS A 399 -5.14 32.77 -5.82
CA LYS A 399 -4.46 32.09 -6.95
C LYS A 399 -4.91 30.64 -6.93
N GLY A 400 -5.61 30.18 -7.97
CA GLY A 400 -5.96 28.76 -8.10
C GLY A 400 -4.71 27.92 -7.88
N SER A 401 -4.73 27.05 -6.87
CA SER A 401 -3.54 26.31 -6.47
C SER A 401 -3.11 25.40 -7.62
N ALA A 402 -1.89 25.61 -8.09
CA ALA A 402 -1.36 24.91 -9.25
C ALA A 402 -1.05 23.46 -8.88
N ALA A 403 -1.44 22.52 -9.74
CA ALA A 403 -1.14 21.12 -9.52
C ALA A 403 0.29 20.81 -10.01
N PRO A 404 1.17 20.28 -9.15
CA PRO A 404 2.46 19.78 -9.62
C PRO A 404 2.23 18.53 -10.48
N ILE A 405 2.99 18.40 -11.57
CA ILE A 405 3.01 17.24 -12.45
C ILE A 405 4.46 16.91 -12.80
N GLN A 406 4.75 15.64 -13.08
CA GLN A 406 6.08 15.19 -13.52
C GLN A 406 5.96 14.37 -14.81
N LEU A 407 6.72 14.77 -15.83
CA LEU A 407 6.79 14.09 -17.11
C LEU A 407 8.11 13.33 -17.19
N HIS A 408 8.04 12.04 -17.50
CA HIS A 408 9.21 11.17 -17.60
C HIS A 408 9.52 10.88 -19.07
N LEU A 409 10.71 11.26 -19.49
CA LEU A 409 11.23 11.16 -20.85
C LEU A 409 12.52 10.34 -20.85
N ALA A 410 12.89 9.81 -22.00
CA ALA A 410 14.24 9.31 -22.24
C ALA A 410 15.27 10.46 -22.13
N LEU A 411 16.56 10.11 -22.05
CA LEU A 411 17.63 11.09 -22.17
C LEU A 411 17.63 11.69 -23.59
N PRO A 412 17.72 13.03 -23.73
CA PRO A 412 18.06 13.67 -24.99
C PRO A 412 19.42 13.18 -25.51
N GLU A 413 19.64 13.37 -26.81
CA GLU A 413 20.95 13.12 -27.41
C GLU A 413 22.04 13.97 -26.73
N PRO A 414 23.30 13.47 -26.59
CA PRO A 414 24.34 14.10 -25.77
C PRO A 414 24.71 15.54 -26.15
N ASP A 415 24.42 15.95 -27.38
CA ASP A 415 24.69 17.27 -27.92
C ASP A 415 23.46 18.20 -27.92
N ALA A 416 22.34 17.77 -27.34
CA ALA A 416 21.17 18.61 -27.11
C ALA A 416 21.45 19.62 -25.99
N LYS A 417 21.05 20.87 -26.20
CA LYS A 417 21.21 21.95 -25.21
C LYS A 417 19.92 22.28 -24.48
N ALA A 418 18.78 21.97 -25.09
CA ALA A 418 17.47 22.24 -24.53
C ALA A 418 16.45 21.21 -25.03
N ILE A 419 15.35 21.08 -24.30
CA ILE A 419 14.12 20.48 -24.81
C ILE A 419 13.27 21.63 -25.37
N ASP A 420 13.17 21.70 -26.69
CA ASP A 420 12.49 22.78 -27.40
C ASP A 420 10.97 22.74 -27.18
N LEU A 421 10.38 21.54 -27.24
CA LEU A 421 8.93 21.38 -27.13
C LEU A 421 8.55 20.03 -26.52
N ILE A 422 7.68 20.08 -25.52
CA ILE A 422 6.92 18.93 -25.01
C ILE A 422 5.44 19.23 -25.20
N GLN A 423 4.73 18.32 -25.86
CA GLN A 423 3.27 18.29 -25.92
C GLN A 423 2.78 17.13 -25.08
N ALA A 424 1.88 17.41 -24.14
CA ALA A 424 1.36 16.44 -23.22
C ALA A 424 -0.14 16.64 -22.97
N GLU A 425 -0.78 15.58 -22.48
CA GLU A 425 -2.18 15.54 -22.10
C GLU A 425 -2.29 15.08 -20.65
N ALA A 426 -3.26 15.63 -19.93
CA ALA A 426 -3.63 15.17 -18.59
C ALA A 426 -5.16 15.22 -18.41
N VAL A 427 -5.67 14.43 -17.46
CA VAL A 427 -7.06 14.51 -17.00
C VAL A 427 -7.08 15.26 -15.69
N ALA A 428 -7.61 16.49 -15.69
CA ALA A 428 -7.78 17.31 -14.50
C ALA A 428 -9.20 17.16 -13.94
N LEU A 429 -9.31 16.89 -12.64
CA LEU A 429 -10.56 16.99 -11.89
C LEU A 429 -10.66 18.41 -11.32
N THR A 430 -11.60 19.20 -11.82
CA THR A 430 -11.74 20.62 -11.49
C THR A 430 -13.10 20.96 -10.91
N PHE A 431 -13.17 22.03 -10.10
CA PHE A 431 -14.39 22.51 -9.46
C PHE A 431 -14.36 24.04 -9.33
N SER A 432 -15.53 24.69 -9.23
CA SER A 432 -15.64 26.16 -9.18
C SER A 432 -15.49 26.74 -7.77
N GLY A 433 -15.79 25.95 -6.74
CA GLY A 433 -15.68 26.37 -5.34
C GLY A 433 -16.21 25.33 -4.36
N TRP A 434 -16.09 25.63 -3.07
CA TRP A 434 -16.62 24.78 -2.00
C TRP A 434 -17.96 25.31 -1.51
N LYS A 435 -18.94 24.42 -1.37
CA LYS A 435 -20.11 24.65 -0.53
C LYS A 435 -19.82 24.06 0.84
N GLU A 436 -19.83 24.89 1.89
CA GLU A 436 -19.35 24.53 3.21
C GLU A 436 -20.44 24.67 4.28
N MET A 437 -20.37 23.82 5.31
CA MET A 437 -21.16 23.88 6.54
C MET A 437 -20.20 23.75 7.71
N THR A 438 -20.32 24.65 8.68
CA THR A 438 -19.49 24.64 9.88
C THR A 438 -20.24 23.98 11.03
N LEU A 439 -19.67 22.95 11.61
CA LEU A 439 -20.16 22.27 12.81
C LEU A 439 -19.35 22.73 14.01
N THR A 440 -19.92 23.62 14.81
CA THR A 440 -19.32 24.09 16.07
C THR A 440 -19.61 23.11 17.20
N ASN A 441 -18.67 22.96 18.15
CA ASN A 441 -18.82 22.07 19.32
C ASN A 441 -19.11 20.62 18.92
N ALA A 442 -18.38 20.10 17.92
CA ALA A 442 -18.56 18.73 17.46
C ALA A 442 -18.18 17.73 18.57
N GLN A 443 -19.12 16.84 18.93
CA GLN A 443 -18.94 15.82 19.96
C GLN A 443 -19.05 14.42 19.34
N ALA A 444 -18.35 13.45 19.93
CA ALA A 444 -18.44 12.05 19.53
C ALA A 444 -19.72 11.45 20.13
N ASP A 445 -20.62 11.00 19.27
CA ASP A 445 -21.80 10.25 19.63
C ASP A 445 -22.19 9.35 18.45
N ALA A 446 -21.97 8.05 18.62
CA ALA A 446 -22.26 7.04 17.59
C ALA A 446 -23.75 6.93 17.23
N LYS A 447 -24.65 7.49 18.05
CA LYS A 447 -26.11 7.48 17.83
C LYS A 447 -26.64 8.80 17.27
N LYS A 448 -25.87 9.88 17.34
CA LYS A 448 -26.29 11.20 16.88
C LYS A 448 -25.98 11.35 15.39
N GLU A 449 -27.05 11.49 14.61
CA GLU A 449 -26.96 11.86 13.20
C GLU A 449 -26.96 13.38 13.06
N ILE A 450 -25.93 13.92 12.41
CA ILE A 450 -25.82 15.33 12.02
C ILE A 450 -26.32 15.44 10.58
N ASP A 451 -27.40 16.19 10.37
CA ASP A 451 -27.89 16.47 9.04
C ASP A 451 -26.95 17.42 8.29
N VAL A 452 -26.45 16.98 7.14
CA VAL A 452 -25.61 17.80 6.23
C VAL A 452 -26.30 18.03 4.89
N SER A 453 -27.64 17.90 4.87
CA SER A 453 -28.48 18.11 3.70
C SER A 453 -28.41 19.51 3.11
N GLU A 454 -28.03 20.50 3.92
CA GLU A 454 -27.77 21.86 3.45
C GLU A 454 -26.70 21.89 2.36
N ILE A 455 -25.65 21.06 2.49
CA ILE A 455 -24.59 20.97 1.48
C ILE A 455 -24.97 19.98 0.39
N LEU A 456 -25.34 18.76 0.78
CA LEU A 456 -25.67 17.66 -0.13
C LEU A 456 -26.97 17.00 0.33
N PRO A 457 -28.08 17.12 -0.43
CA PRO A 457 -29.38 16.59 -0.02
C PRO A 457 -29.33 15.11 0.37
N ARG A 458 -30.01 14.75 1.47
CA ARG A 458 -30.11 13.39 2.02
C ARG A 458 -28.78 12.83 2.56
N ALA A 459 -27.78 13.68 2.76
CA ALA A 459 -26.52 13.29 3.38
C ALA A 459 -26.54 13.51 4.90
N LYS A 460 -25.93 12.58 5.63
CA LYS A 460 -25.81 12.57 7.09
C LYS A 460 -24.38 12.30 7.50
N LEU A 461 -23.97 12.87 8.62
CA LEU A 461 -22.68 12.66 9.26
C LEU A 461 -22.87 12.09 10.67
N ILE A 462 -22.09 11.09 11.04
CA ILE A 462 -22.03 10.52 12.39
C ILE A 462 -20.58 10.60 12.84
N ILE A 463 -20.32 11.18 14.02
CA ILE A 463 -18.98 11.26 14.62
C ILE A 463 -18.88 10.17 15.68
N LYS A 464 -18.11 9.13 15.41
CA LYS A 464 -18.00 7.96 16.30
C LYS A 464 -17.01 8.18 17.43
N LYS A 465 -15.88 8.80 17.13
CA LYS A 465 -14.78 8.96 18.08
C LYS A 465 -14.03 10.26 17.79
N ILE A 466 -13.66 10.98 18.84
CA ILE A 466 -12.72 12.08 18.80
C ILE A 466 -11.62 11.74 19.80
N ALA A 467 -10.37 11.74 19.35
CA ALA A 467 -9.21 11.51 20.17
C ALA A 467 -8.23 12.67 19.99
N SER A 468 -7.68 13.18 21.08
CA SER A 468 -6.65 14.21 21.07
C SER A 468 -5.40 13.66 21.73
N LYS A 469 -4.25 13.74 21.04
CA LYS A 469 -2.94 13.34 21.56
C LYS A 469 -1.93 14.42 21.24
N ARG A 470 -1.46 15.15 22.27
CA ARG A 470 -0.56 16.30 22.10
C ARG A 470 -1.15 17.31 21.08
N GLN A 471 -0.40 17.61 20.03
CA GLN A 471 -0.78 18.50 18.93
C GLN A 471 -1.64 17.83 17.85
N GLN A 472 -1.93 16.53 17.97
CA GLN A 472 -2.71 15.78 17.00
C GLN A 472 -4.15 15.56 17.49
N LYS A 473 -5.14 15.92 16.66
CA LYS A 473 -6.55 15.53 16.84
C LYS A 473 -6.94 14.53 15.76
N THR A 474 -7.56 13.43 16.16
CA THR A 474 -8.05 12.36 15.27
C THR A 474 -9.55 12.22 15.46
N ILE A 475 -10.31 12.25 14.37
CA ILE A 475 -11.76 12.10 14.36
C ILE A 475 -12.10 10.91 13.48
N GLU A 476 -12.91 9.99 14.00
CA GLU A 476 -13.46 8.89 13.22
C GLU A 476 -14.95 9.10 13.04
N GLY A 477 -15.42 8.96 11.80
CA GLY A 477 -16.80 9.23 11.48
C GLY A 477 -17.35 8.39 10.34
N THR A 478 -18.64 8.56 10.08
CA THR A 478 -19.35 7.92 9.00
C THR A 478 -20.20 8.95 8.25
N LEU A 479 -20.07 8.98 6.93
CA LEU A 479 -20.95 9.77 6.06
C LEU A 479 -21.90 8.83 5.32
N GLU A 480 -23.19 9.15 5.30
CA GLU A 480 -24.22 8.36 4.63
C GLU A 480 -25.07 9.23 3.72
N GLY A 481 -25.49 8.72 2.57
CA GLY A 481 -26.43 9.42 1.70
C GLY A 481 -26.36 8.96 0.24
N PRO A 482 -26.67 9.82 -0.74
CA PRO A 482 -26.59 9.45 -2.16
C PRO A 482 -25.13 9.19 -2.60
N PRO A 483 -24.89 8.63 -3.81
CA PRO A 483 -23.52 8.35 -4.29
C PRO A 483 -22.58 9.54 -4.28
N ALA A 484 -23.11 10.76 -4.44
CA ALA A 484 -22.38 12.02 -4.34
C ALA A 484 -21.73 12.27 -2.98
N VAL A 485 -22.12 11.55 -1.91
CA VAL A 485 -21.46 11.60 -0.60
C VAL A 485 -19.99 11.21 -0.69
N SER A 486 -19.58 10.46 -1.71
CA SER A 486 -18.17 10.19 -2.04
C SER A 486 -17.30 11.44 -2.26
N GLN A 487 -17.92 12.59 -2.56
CA GLN A 487 -17.20 13.83 -2.82
C GLN A 487 -17.12 14.76 -1.60
N LEU A 488 -17.84 14.45 -0.52
CA LEU A 488 -17.80 15.24 0.71
C LEU A 488 -16.44 15.12 1.39
N GLU A 489 -15.94 16.25 1.89
CA GLU A 489 -14.73 16.33 2.71
C GLU A 489 -15.08 16.87 4.10
N VAL A 490 -14.43 16.33 5.12
CA VAL A 490 -14.53 16.80 6.49
C VAL A 490 -13.14 17.24 6.92
N LYS A 491 -13.04 18.47 7.44
CA LYS A 491 -11.79 19.06 7.95
C LYS A 491 -11.98 19.62 9.34
N VAL A 492 -10.91 19.65 10.11
CA VAL A 492 -10.86 20.43 11.35
C VAL A 492 -10.56 21.88 10.99
N LYS A 493 -11.37 22.82 11.49
CA LYS A 493 -11.09 24.25 11.39
C LYS A 493 -10.01 24.59 12.40
N LEU A 494 -8.84 25.00 11.91
CA LEU A 494 -7.76 25.50 12.73
C LEU A 494 -7.97 27.00 13.01
N GLY A 495 -7.57 27.46 14.19
CA GLY A 495 -7.64 28.87 14.56
C GLY A 495 -6.71 29.74 13.68
N PRO A 496 -6.97 31.06 13.58
CA PRO A 496 -6.17 31.96 12.74
C PRO A 496 -4.70 32.08 13.17
N LEU A 497 -4.39 31.75 14.42
CA LEU A 497 -3.04 31.75 15.00
C LEU A 497 -2.36 30.37 14.95
N HIS A 498 -3.05 29.34 14.49
CA HIS A 498 -2.57 27.96 14.49
C HIS A 498 -2.12 27.58 13.08
N GLN A 499 -0.83 27.29 12.93
CA GLN A 499 -0.33 26.66 11.71
C GLN A 499 -0.56 25.17 11.82
N GLY A 500 -1.23 24.56 10.86
CA GLY A 500 -1.52 23.14 10.94
C GLY A 500 -2.11 22.58 9.67
N GLN A 501 -2.22 21.25 9.64
CA GLN A 501 -2.76 20.52 8.50
C GLN A 501 -3.88 19.61 8.98
N SER A 502 -4.99 19.61 8.26
CA SER A 502 -6.08 18.64 8.44
C SER A 502 -6.23 17.80 7.18
N THR A 503 -6.08 16.49 7.31
CA THR A 503 -6.21 15.51 6.24
C THR A 503 -7.31 14.52 6.57
N MET A 504 -8.13 14.19 5.57
CA MET A 504 -9.15 13.15 5.67
C MET A 504 -8.65 11.93 4.90
N SER A 505 -8.72 10.76 5.52
CA SER A 505 -8.50 9.46 4.89
C SER A 505 -9.79 8.64 4.91
N GLU A 506 -10.04 7.94 3.81
CA GLU A 506 -11.15 6.99 3.72
C GLU A 506 -10.72 5.64 4.33
N ARG A 507 -11.50 5.10 5.27
CA ARG A 507 -11.30 3.74 5.81
C ARG A 507 -12.05 2.69 5.02
N SER A 508 -13.31 2.96 4.68
CA SER A 508 -14.14 2.03 3.89
C SER A 508 -15.26 2.77 3.18
N LYS A 509 -15.69 2.23 2.04
CA LYS A 509 -16.81 2.75 1.24
C LYS A 509 -17.69 1.59 0.81
N LYS A 510 -18.98 1.65 1.11
CA LYS A 510 -19.99 0.69 0.68
C LYS A 510 -21.09 1.42 -0.07
N THR A 511 -21.44 0.96 -1.26
CA THR A 511 -22.58 1.48 -2.02
C THR A 511 -23.55 0.33 -2.30
N ALA A 512 -24.78 0.46 -1.86
CA ALA A 512 -25.84 -0.51 -2.08
C ALA A 512 -27.17 0.22 -2.27
N SER A 513 -27.97 -0.20 -3.25
CA SER A 513 -29.32 0.32 -3.47
C SER A 513 -29.41 1.85 -3.56
N GLY A 514 -28.43 2.50 -4.22
CA GLY A 514 -28.38 3.96 -4.37
C GLY A 514 -28.02 4.75 -3.10
N LYS A 515 -27.65 4.07 -2.02
CA LYS A 515 -27.09 4.68 -0.80
C LYS A 515 -25.61 4.34 -0.69
N THR A 516 -24.79 5.34 -0.39
CA THR A 516 -23.36 5.21 -0.10
C THR A 516 -23.10 5.53 1.35
N THR A 517 -22.42 4.62 2.04
CA THR A 517 -21.90 4.78 3.40
C THR A 517 -20.38 4.78 3.34
N ARG A 518 -19.75 5.79 3.94
CA ARG A 518 -18.31 6.02 3.98
C ARG A 518 -17.85 6.07 5.42
N GLN A 519 -16.83 5.30 5.76
CA GLN A 519 -16.12 5.48 7.02
C GLN A 519 -14.84 6.24 6.77
N PHE A 520 -14.56 7.23 7.59
CA PHE A 520 -13.41 8.11 7.40
C PHE A 520 -12.69 8.39 8.71
N THR A 521 -11.45 8.83 8.57
CA THR A 521 -10.66 9.42 9.65
C THR A 521 -10.17 10.79 9.23
N VAL A 522 -10.35 11.79 10.08
CA VAL A 522 -9.70 13.09 9.93
C VAL A 522 -8.55 13.16 10.93
N GLN A 523 -7.35 13.41 10.45
CA GLN A 523 -6.19 13.72 11.28
C GLN A 523 -5.88 15.20 11.14
N SER A 524 -5.67 15.87 12.25
CA SER A 524 -5.31 17.28 12.30
C SER A 524 -4.09 17.46 13.17
N TYR A 525 -3.10 18.19 12.70
CA TYR A 525 -1.91 18.56 13.46
C TYR A 525 -1.90 20.08 13.65
N ASP A 526 -1.69 20.53 14.89
CA ASP A 526 -1.59 21.94 15.26
C ASP A 526 -0.18 22.24 15.75
N PHE A 527 0.58 22.96 14.94
CA PHE A 527 1.93 23.42 15.26
C PHE A 527 1.84 24.82 15.87
N SER A 528 1.53 24.89 17.15
CA SER A 528 1.61 26.13 17.93
C SER A 528 2.89 26.13 18.79
N PRO A 529 3.89 26.99 18.51
CA PRO A 529 5.09 27.10 19.34
C PRO A 529 4.76 27.82 20.65
N GLY A 530 4.84 27.10 21.78
CA GLY A 530 4.93 27.71 23.12
C GLY A 530 3.61 28.05 23.84
N GLN A 531 2.45 27.68 23.30
CA GLN A 531 1.18 27.75 24.04
C GLN A 531 0.48 26.39 24.01
N GLN A 532 0.17 25.83 25.17
CA GLN A 532 -0.88 24.81 25.27
C GLN A 532 -2.16 25.46 24.76
N SER A 533 -2.69 24.98 23.63
CA SER A 533 -3.95 25.51 23.10
C SER A 533 -5.00 25.39 24.20
N PRO A 534 -5.67 26.49 24.61
CA PRO A 534 -6.83 26.38 25.47
C PRO A 534 -7.82 25.45 24.78
N ASP A 535 -8.49 24.60 25.55
CA ASP A 535 -9.40 23.54 25.11
C ASP A 535 -10.50 24.13 24.20
N THR A 536 -10.15 24.30 22.93
CA THR A 536 -10.95 25.03 21.97
C THR A 536 -11.89 24.02 21.38
N SER A 537 -13.17 24.29 21.57
CA SER A 537 -14.27 23.52 21.02
C SER A 537 -13.98 23.08 19.58
N LEU A 538 -13.97 21.77 19.35
CA LEU A 538 -13.72 21.20 18.04
C LEU A 538 -14.73 21.76 17.03
N THR A 539 -14.22 22.42 15.99
CA THR A 539 -15.02 22.93 14.89
C THR A 539 -14.67 22.14 13.63
N LEU A 540 -15.68 21.54 13.01
CA LEU A 540 -15.51 20.82 11.74
C LEU A 540 -16.08 21.64 10.59
N ILE A 541 -15.43 21.58 9.44
CA ILE A 541 -15.95 22.07 8.19
C ILE A 541 -16.27 20.84 7.34
N VAL A 542 -17.55 20.67 7.03
CA VAL A 542 -18.01 19.71 6.02
C VAL A 542 -18.15 20.49 4.72
N ARG A 543 -17.66 19.95 3.61
CA ARG A 543 -17.66 20.67 2.34
C ARG A 543 -17.86 19.77 1.13
N TYR A 544 -18.49 20.32 0.11
CA TYR A 544 -18.80 19.67 -1.16
C TYR A 544 -18.32 20.53 -2.34
N PRO A 545 -17.67 19.93 -3.36
CA PRO A 545 -17.19 20.69 -4.51
C PRO A 545 -18.35 21.04 -5.45
N LEU A 546 -18.43 22.31 -5.87
CA LEU A 546 -19.40 22.80 -6.83
C LEU A 546 -18.90 22.67 -8.26
N ASP A 547 -19.83 22.37 -9.19
CA ASP A 547 -19.56 22.22 -10.63
C ASP A 547 -18.32 21.35 -10.92
N LEU A 548 -18.29 20.15 -10.35
CA LEU A 548 -17.17 19.23 -10.49
C LEU A 548 -17.13 18.65 -11.91
N LYS A 549 -15.98 18.74 -12.60
CA LYS A 549 -15.80 18.21 -13.96
C LYS A 549 -14.48 17.44 -14.08
N ARG A 550 -14.48 16.44 -14.96
CA ARG A 550 -13.25 15.77 -15.43
C ARG A 550 -12.93 16.28 -16.82
N GLU A 551 -11.79 16.93 -16.96
CA GLU A 551 -11.41 17.66 -18.17
C GLU A 551 -10.08 17.13 -18.72
N ARG A 552 -10.07 16.80 -20.00
CA ARG A 552 -8.86 16.43 -20.74
C ARG A 552 -8.15 17.70 -21.18
N VAL A 553 -7.04 18.00 -20.54
CA VAL A 553 -6.21 19.19 -20.74
C VAL A 553 -5.02 18.83 -21.61
N GLN A 554 -4.88 19.51 -22.75
CA GLN A 554 -3.67 19.45 -23.57
C GLN A 554 -2.84 20.70 -23.31
N PHE A 555 -1.55 20.52 -23.05
CA PHE A 555 -0.64 21.61 -22.74
C PHE A 555 0.71 21.42 -23.42
N LYS A 556 1.44 22.53 -23.51
CA LYS A 556 2.76 22.59 -24.13
C LYS A 556 3.75 23.21 -23.16
N LEU A 557 4.93 22.62 -23.06
CA LEU A 557 6.08 23.18 -22.38
C LEU A 557 7.14 23.43 -23.45
N SER A 558 7.81 24.57 -23.42
CA SER A 558 8.78 24.96 -24.44
C SER A 558 10.03 25.57 -23.84
N ALA A 559 11.15 25.45 -24.58
CA ALA A 559 12.43 26.07 -24.25
C ALA A 559 12.94 25.71 -22.84
N LEU A 560 13.02 24.41 -22.53
CA LEU A 560 13.56 23.92 -21.27
C LEU A 560 15.07 23.75 -21.38
N ASP A 561 15.82 24.55 -20.65
CA ASP A 561 17.29 24.45 -20.62
C ASP A 561 17.73 23.13 -19.95
N LEU A 562 18.76 22.49 -20.52
CA LEU A 562 19.39 21.29 -19.97
C LEU A 562 20.71 21.61 -19.24
N LEU A 563 21.16 22.86 -19.26
CA LEU A 563 22.43 23.33 -18.68
C LEU A 563 22.34 23.76 -17.22
#